data_AF-A0A959QJQ7-F1
#
_entry.id   AF-A0A959QJQ7-F1
#
_cell.length_a   1.000
_cell.length_b   1.000
_cell.length_c   1.000
_cell.angle_alpha   90.00
_cell.angle_beta   90.00
_cell.angle_gamma   90.00
#
_symmetry.space_group_name_H-M   'P 1'
#
loop_
_entity.id
_entity.type
_entity.pdbx_description
1 polymer ?
#
loop_
_entity_poly.entity_id
_entity_poly.type
_entity_poly.pdbx_seq_one_letter_code
_entity_poly.pdbx_strand_id
1 'polypeptide(L)'
;LFGITFKVREDLPVYHPDVVAYEVFDEDGRSLAIYYLDFYARDNKSGGAWMNNMVNQSHYLKQKPVIVNVFNFQKPTEGNPSLITYDDVTTMFHEFGHSIHGIFADQKWESLSGTNTPRDFVEFPSQVNEQWALDPTVLKNYAIHYKTGETIPEILVEKLKTSKTFNQGYAMTEIVSAATLDMAWHTVANEEEFLATDLFEKKALGRYQLQLKVVPPRYHSSYFLHIWSNGYSAGYYAYLWSEMLDYSAYQWFEEHGGMTRENGDRFRKYILSVGNSVDLNEAFRNFTGSDPDIEPLLVGKGLK
;
A
#
# COMPACT_ATOMS: atom_id res chain seq x y z
N LEU A 1 -0.15 -14.39 -9.90
CA LEU A 1 -0.65 -13.25 -10.69
C LEU A 1 0.27 -12.87 -11.84
N PHE A 2 1.57 -12.59 -11.63
CA PHE A 2 2.46 -12.00 -12.65
C PHE A 2 3.56 -12.90 -13.26
N GLY A 3 3.63 -14.18 -12.88
CA GLY A 3 4.64 -15.11 -13.43
C GLY A 3 6.08 -14.93 -12.92
N ILE A 4 6.33 -13.90 -12.09
CA ILE A 4 7.65 -13.63 -11.52
C ILE A 4 8.06 -14.67 -10.46
N THR A 5 9.37 -14.87 -10.33
CA THR A 5 9.98 -15.74 -9.30
C THR A 5 11.04 -15.00 -8.51
N PHE A 6 11.34 -15.49 -7.30
CA PHE A 6 12.25 -14.86 -6.35
C PHE A 6 13.35 -15.84 -5.97
N LYS A 7 14.61 -15.37 -6.00
CA LYS A 7 15.77 -16.13 -5.53
C LYS A 7 16.45 -15.36 -4.42
N VAL A 8 16.63 -15.99 -3.25
CA VAL A 8 17.40 -15.41 -2.14
C VAL A 8 18.85 -15.19 -2.58
N ARG A 9 19.43 -14.05 -2.18
CA ARG A 9 20.79 -13.62 -2.52
C ARG A 9 21.59 -13.32 -1.25
N GLU A 10 22.12 -14.37 -0.63
CA GLU A 10 22.96 -14.27 0.58
C GLU A 10 24.36 -13.68 0.30
N ASP A 11 24.74 -13.56 -0.97
CA ASP A 11 26.01 -13.01 -1.42
C ASP A 11 26.02 -11.48 -1.57
N LEU A 12 24.85 -10.84 -1.53
CA LEU A 12 24.73 -9.39 -1.65
C LEU A 12 24.97 -8.69 -0.31
N PRO A 13 25.61 -7.50 -0.31
CA PRO A 13 25.74 -6.71 0.90
C PRO A 13 24.36 -6.21 1.36
N VAL A 14 24.18 -6.19 2.67
CA VAL A 14 23.00 -5.65 3.36
C VAL A 14 23.40 -4.56 4.34
N TYR A 15 22.54 -3.56 4.53
CA TYR A 15 22.80 -2.44 5.43
C TYR A 15 22.49 -2.77 6.90
N HIS A 16 21.81 -3.88 7.16
CA HIS A 16 21.51 -4.39 8.50
C HIS A 16 21.42 -5.93 8.44
N PRO A 17 21.90 -6.68 9.45
CA PRO A 17 21.98 -8.14 9.39
C PRO A 17 20.63 -8.87 9.30
N ASP A 18 19.54 -8.23 9.70
CA ASP A 18 18.18 -8.80 9.58
C ASP A 18 17.56 -8.60 8.18
N VAL A 19 18.21 -7.88 7.27
CA VAL A 19 17.68 -7.60 5.93
C VAL A 19 17.86 -8.83 5.04
N VAL A 20 16.79 -9.21 4.34
CA VAL A 20 16.82 -10.29 3.35
C VAL A 20 16.84 -9.69 1.95
N ALA A 21 17.73 -10.19 1.10
CA ALA A 21 17.84 -9.77 -0.30
C ALA A 21 17.35 -10.88 -1.24
N TYR A 22 16.57 -10.48 -2.25
CA TYR A 22 16.12 -11.31 -3.33
C TYR A 22 16.55 -10.72 -4.68
N GLU A 23 16.81 -11.58 -5.66
CA GLU A 23 16.74 -11.23 -7.07
C GLU A 23 15.40 -11.70 -7.63
N VAL A 24 14.72 -10.80 -8.33
CA VAL A 24 13.40 -11.04 -8.94
C VAL A 24 13.59 -11.36 -10.41
N PHE A 25 12.97 -12.41 -10.90
CA PHE A 25 13.05 -12.84 -12.31
C PHE A 25 11.66 -12.80 -12.94
N ASP A 26 11.60 -12.41 -14.21
CA ASP A 26 10.42 -12.52 -15.05
C ASP A 26 10.17 -13.98 -15.45
N GLU A 27 9.03 -14.25 -16.07
CA GLU A 27 8.64 -15.60 -16.51
C GLU A 27 9.62 -16.22 -17.52
N ASP A 28 10.28 -15.38 -18.33
CA ASP A 28 11.31 -15.79 -19.29
C ASP A 28 12.71 -16.02 -18.65
N GLY A 29 12.82 -15.88 -17.32
CA GLY A 29 14.07 -16.01 -16.58
C GLY A 29 14.95 -14.76 -16.59
N ARG A 30 14.51 -13.65 -17.18
CA ARG A 30 15.24 -12.38 -17.16
C ARG A 30 15.18 -11.76 -15.76
N SER A 31 16.33 -11.39 -15.22
CA SER A 31 16.43 -10.62 -13.98
C SER A 31 15.70 -9.26 -14.14
N LEU A 32 14.76 -8.96 -13.25
CA LEU A 32 13.97 -7.73 -13.22
C LEU A 32 14.53 -6.72 -12.22
N ALA A 33 14.78 -7.15 -10.98
CA ALA A 33 15.09 -6.25 -9.88
C ALA A 33 15.90 -6.95 -8.78
N ILE A 34 16.54 -6.15 -7.93
CA ILE A 34 16.93 -6.58 -6.58
C ILE A 34 15.89 -6.06 -5.60
N TYR A 35 15.49 -6.90 -4.64
CA TYR A 35 14.45 -6.60 -3.67
C TYR A 35 14.92 -6.89 -2.24
N TYR A 36 14.94 -5.86 -1.41
CA TYR A 36 15.34 -5.93 0.00
C TYR A 36 14.12 -5.87 0.91
N LEU A 37 14.13 -6.68 1.96
CA LEU A 37 13.06 -6.79 2.95
C LEU A 37 13.63 -6.56 4.36
N ASP A 38 13.06 -5.60 5.08
CA ASP A 38 13.52 -5.20 6.42
C ASP A 38 12.37 -5.13 7.42
N PHE A 39 12.10 -6.25 8.09
CA PHE A 39 10.85 -6.49 8.81
C PHE A 39 10.71 -5.83 10.17
N TYR A 40 11.80 -5.73 10.93
CA TYR A 40 11.68 -5.58 12.38
C TYR A 40 11.88 -4.16 12.89
N ALA A 41 11.07 -3.77 13.88
CA ALA A 41 11.24 -2.52 14.61
C ALA A 41 12.58 -2.49 15.38
N ARG A 42 13.20 -1.31 15.46
CA ARG A 42 14.45 -1.05 16.19
C ARG A 42 14.67 0.46 16.39
N ASP A 43 15.47 0.82 17.39
CA ASP A 43 15.64 2.21 17.85
C ASP A 43 16.07 3.22 16.76
N ASN A 44 16.82 2.77 15.75
CA ASN A 44 17.30 3.61 14.67
C ASN A 44 16.46 3.52 13.38
N LYS A 45 15.24 3.01 13.46
CA LYS A 45 14.28 2.93 12.34
C LYS A 45 13.01 3.73 12.71
N SER A 46 12.57 4.60 11.80
CA SER A 46 11.29 5.29 11.94
C SER A 46 10.11 4.32 11.97
N GLY A 47 9.03 4.67 12.67
CA GLY A 47 7.81 3.86 12.72
C GLY A 47 7.04 3.84 11.40
N GLY A 48 6.07 2.92 11.29
CA GLY A 48 5.24 2.72 10.10
C GLY A 48 5.75 1.60 9.18
N ALA A 49 5.33 1.62 7.93
CA ALA A 49 5.87 0.80 6.85
C ALA A 49 6.02 1.68 5.61
N TRP A 50 6.97 1.33 4.74
CA TRP A 50 7.15 2.04 3.48
C TRP A 50 7.95 1.22 2.46
N MET A 51 7.78 1.60 1.20
CA MET A 51 8.58 1.19 0.07
C MET A 51 9.49 2.33 -0.40
N ASN A 52 10.71 1.99 -0.86
CA ASN A 52 11.59 2.94 -1.51
C ASN A 52 12.38 2.28 -2.66
N ASN A 53 12.85 3.09 -3.61
CA ASN A 53 13.82 2.70 -4.62
C ASN A 53 15.22 3.17 -4.20
N MET A 54 16.15 2.24 -3.97
CA MET A 54 17.58 2.57 -3.89
C MET A 54 18.15 2.92 -5.27
N VAL A 55 17.61 2.30 -6.32
CA VAL A 55 17.88 2.60 -7.73
C VAL A 55 16.54 2.55 -8.46
N ASN A 56 16.19 3.61 -9.17
CA ASN A 56 15.00 3.62 -10.02
C ASN A 56 15.29 2.89 -11.34
N GLN A 57 14.25 2.40 -12.00
CA GLN A 57 14.37 1.88 -13.36
C GLN A 57 14.58 3.04 -14.35
N SER A 58 15.42 2.84 -15.38
CA SER A 58 15.53 3.77 -16.50
C SER A 58 16.22 3.12 -17.70
N HIS A 59 15.58 3.16 -18.89
CA HIS A 59 16.26 2.77 -20.13
C HIS A 59 17.37 3.73 -20.55
N TYR A 60 17.23 5.03 -20.27
CA TYR A 60 18.25 6.03 -20.59
C TYR A 60 19.55 5.80 -19.80
N LEU A 61 19.43 5.54 -18.49
CA LEU A 61 20.57 5.25 -17.62
C LEU A 61 20.99 3.77 -17.65
N LYS A 62 20.23 2.92 -18.34
CA LYS A 62 20.42 1.45 -18.41
C LYS A 62 20.40 0.80 -17.02
N GLN A 63 19.47 1.24 -16.18
CA GLN A 63 19.32 0.79 -14.80
C GLN A 63 18.09 -0.12 -14.64
N LYS A 64 18.25 -1.16 -13.82
CA LYS A 64 17.15 -1.97 -13.29
C LYS A 64 16.85 -1.50 -11.87
N PRO A 65 15.59 -1.63 -11.42
CA PRO A 65 15.20 -1.15 -10.11
C PRO A 65 15.84 -1.96 -8.98
N VAL A 66 16.18 -1.28 -7.90
CA VAL A 66 16.56 -1.86 -6.62
C VAL A 66 15.59 -1.34 -5.57
N ILE A 67 14.77 -2.24 -5.05
CA ILE A 67 13.58 -1.93 -4.25
C ILE A 67 13.83 -2.34 -2.81
N VAL A 68 13.31 -1.58 -1.85
CA VAL A 68 13.28 -1.95 -0.44
C VAL A 68 11.88 -1.80 0.13
N ASN A 69 11.44 -2.78 0.91
CA ASN A 69 10.30 -2.69 1.80
C ASN A 69 10.77 -2.74 3.24
N VAL A 70 10.29 -1.77 4.03
CA VAL A 70 10.62 -1.63 5.44
C VAL A 70 9.34 -1.72 6.24
N PHE A 71 9.37 -2.54 7.29
CA PHE A 71 8.29 -2.73 8.25
C PHE A 71 8.81 -2.52 9.68
N ASN A 72 7.87 -2.54 10.63
CA ASN A 72 8.12 -2.36 12.06
C ASN A 72 7.46 -3.46 12.90
N PHE A 73 7.54 -4.71 12.45
CA PHE A 73 7.02 -5.85 13.21
C PHE A 73 7.86 -6.13 14.46
N GLN A 74 7.23 -6.74 15.46
CA GLN A 74 7.94 -7.15 16.67
C GLN A 74 8.94 -8.26 16.33
N LYS A 75 10.23 -8.02 16.62
CA LYS A 75 11.26 -9.05 16.45
C LYS A 75 10.98 -10.20 17.43
N PRO A 76 10.90 -11.47 16.95
CA PRO A 76 10.71 -12.60 17.85
C PRO A 76 11.95 -12.80 18.73
N THR A 77 11.75 -13.37 19.92
CA THR A 77 12.85 -13.87 20.73
C THR A 77 13.49 -15.09 20.05
N GLU A 78 14.77 -15.33 20.33
CA GLU A 78 15.52 -16.43 19.72
C GLU A 78 14.80 -17.77 19.87
N GLY A 79 14.72 -18.53 18.78
CA GLY A 79 14.03 -19.82 18.72
C GLY A 79 12.50 -19.76 18.58
N ASN A 80 11.88 -18.58 18.60
CA ASN A 80 10.44 -18.42 18.39
C ASN A 80 10.10 -17.92 16.97
N PRO A 81 8.93 -18.28 16.42
CA PRO A 81 8.47 -17.74 15.14
C PRO A 81 8.12 -16.25 15.25
N SER A 82 8.29 -15.52 14.15
CA SER A 82 7.66 -14.20 14.00
C SER A 82 6.19 -14.41 13.63
N LEU A 83 5.31 -14.40 14.63
CA LEU A 83 3.87 -14.38 14.40
C LEU A 83 3.43 -12.92 14.26
N ILE A 84 2.67 -12.65 13.21
CA ILE A 84 2.19 -11.32 12.87
C ILE A 84 0.66 -11.29 12.83
N THR A 85 0.09 -10.11 13.02
CA THR A 85 -1.36 -9.91 12.95
C THR A 85 -1.84 -9.92 11.49
N TYR A 86 -3.15 -9.98 11.29
CA TYR A 86 -3.71 -9.83 9.95
C TYR A 86 -3.47 -8.42 9.36
N ASP A 87 -3.42 -7.38 10.22
CA ASP A 87 -3.07 -6.02 9.81
C ASP A 87 -1.62 -5.93 9.32
N ASP A 88 -0.70 -6.63 9.97
CA ASP A 88 0.69 -6.75 9.53
C ASP A 88 0.79 -7.48 8.19
N VAL A 89 0.02 -8.56 7.98
CA VAL A 89 -0.07 -9.25 6.68
C VAL A 89 -0.56 -8.29 5.60
N THR A 90 -1.66 -7.57 5.87
CA THR A 90 -2.22 -6.58 4.94
C THR A 90 -1.19 -5.51 4.61
N THR A 91 -0.44 -5.03 5.61
CA THR A 91 0.69 -4.10 5.43
C THR A 91 1.78 -4.68 4.53
N MET A 92 2.12 -5.97 4.66
CA MET A 92 3.07 -6.62 3.75
C MET A 92 2.59 -6.63 2.31
N PHE A 93 1.31 -6.92 2.07
CA PHE A 93 0.73 -6.86 0.72
C PHE A 93 0.69 -5.43 0.19
N HIS A 94 0.36 -4.45 1.03
CA HIS A 94 0.38 -3.02 0.67
C HIS A 94 1.76 -2.60 0.15
N GLU A 95 2.81 -2.78 0.95
CA GLU A 95 4.16 -2.37 0.57
C GLU A 95 4.70 -3.17 -0.62
N PHE A 96 4.27 -4.43 -0.75
CA PHE A 96 4.62 -5.24 -1.91
C PHE A 96 3.91 -4.78 -3.18
N GLY A 97 2.73 -4.17 -3.07
CA GLY A 97 2.05 -3.52 -4.19
C GLY A 97 2.83 -2.30 -4.72
N HIS A 98 3.40 -1.48 -3.82
CA HIS A 98 4.40 -0.46 -4.21
C HIS A 98 5.64 -1.10 -4.85
N SER A 99 6.10 -2.23 -4.30
CA SER A 99 7.25 -2.96 -4.85
C SER A 99 7.01 -3.42 -6.28
N ILE A 100 5.89 -4.06 -6.58
CA ILE A 100 5.59 -4.51 -7.95
C ILE A 100 5.39 -3.34 -8.92
N HIS A 101 4.89 -2.20 -8.45
CA HIS A 101 4.83 -0.97 -9.24
C HIS A 101 6.24 -0.47 -9.62
N GLY A 102 7.21 -0.55 -8.71
CA GLY A 102 8.62 -0.26 -9.00
C GLY A 102 9.33 -1.33 -9.83
N ILE A 103 9.10 -2.61 -9.55
CA ILE A 103 9.73 -3.76 -10.23
C ILE A 103 9.33 -3.81 -11.71
N PHE A 104 8.06 -3.51 -12.02
CA PHE A 104 7.54 -3.56 -13.39
C PHE A 104 7.70 -2.27 -14.18
N ALA A 105 8.30 -1.24 -13.59
CA ALA A 105 8.64 0.01 -14.28
C ALA A 105 9.38 -0.26 -15.60
N ASP A 106 8.97 0.42 -16.67
CA ASP A 106 9.48 0.23 -18.03
C ASP A 106 9.65 1.58 -18.76
N GLN A 107 10.11 2.60 -18.03
CA GLN A 107 10.20 3.97 -18.51
C GLN A 107 11.55 4.29 -19.14
N LYS A 108 11.55 5.22 -20.10
CA LYS A 108 12.78 5.79 -20.66
C LYS A 108 13.52 6.63 -19.63
N TRP A 109 12.81 7.50 -18.92
CA TRP A 109 13.35 8.51 -18.02
C TRP A 109 13.07 8.17 -16.57
N GLU A 110 14.09 8.30 -15.73
CA GLU A 110 14.01 7.98 -14.30
C GLU A 110 12.90 8.75 -13.58
N SER A 111 12.72 10.03 -13.92
CA SER A 111 11.74 10.92 -13.29
C SER A 111 10.27 10.50 -13.50
N LEU A 112 10.01 9.56 -14.42
CA LEU A 112 8.69 9.02 -14.69
C LEU A 112 8.55 7.57 -14.21
N SER A 113 9.63 6.97 -13.69
CA SER A 113 9.74 5.55 -13.40
C SER A 113 8.88 5.09 -12.23
N GLY A 114 8.21 3.95 -12.38
CA GLY A 114 7.56 3.23 -11.29
C GLY A 114 6.65 4.12 -10.43
N THR A 115 6.94 4.21 -9.13
CA THR A 115 6.13 4.95 -8.15
C THR A 115 6.27 6.48 -8.23
N ASN A 116 6.95 7.05 -9.23
CA ASN A 116 7.04 8.50 -9.46
C ASN A 116 5.74 9.09 -10.06
N THR A 117 4.59 8.74 -9.48
CA THR A 117 3.24 9.19 -9.85
C THR A 117 2.69 10.19 -8.82
N PRO A 118 1.61 10.92 -9.14
CA PRO A 118 0.85 11.68 -8.14
C PRO A 118 0.47 10.85 -6.91
N ARG A 119 0.37 11.50 -5.74
CA ARG A 119 0.09 10.81 -4.47
C ARG A 119 -1.27 10.12 -4.47
N ASP A 120 -2.27 10.74 -5.05
CA ASP A 120 -3.62 10.19 -5.21
C ASP A 120 -3.74 9.07 -6.28
N PHE A 121 -2.61 8.64 -6.85
CA PHE A 121 -2.53 7.42 -7.64
C PHE A 121 -1.52 6.42 -7.08
N VAL A 122 -0.46 6.87 -6.40
CA VAL A 122 0.61 5.96 -5.96
C VAL A 122 0.12 4.89 -4.99
N GLU A 123 -0.90 5.19 -4.17
CA GLU A 123 -1.50 4.24 -3.23
C GLU A 123 -2.46 3.23 -3.89
N PHE A 124 -2.81 3.43 -5.16
CA PHE A 124 -3.75 2.53 -5.84
C PHE A 124 -3.14 1.12 -6.05
N PRO A 125 -1.94 0.98 -6.64
CA PRO A 125 -1.31 -0.33 -6.78
C PRO A 125 -1.00 -1.04 -5.45
N SER A 126 -0.70 -0.30 -4.38
CA SER A 126 -0.50 -0.86 -3.04
C SER A 126 -1.79 -1.45 -2.48
N GLN A 127 -2.87 -0.68 -2.49
CA GLN A 127 -4.18 -1.10 -1.96
C GLN A 127 -4.80 -2.25 -2.76
N VAL A 128 -4.75 -2.23 -4.10
CA VAL A 128 -5.20 -3.38 -4.92
C VAL A 128 -4.49 -4.66 -4.52
N ASN A 129 -3.20 -4.57 -4.17
CA ASN A 129 -2.44 -5.75 -3.82
C ASN A 129 -2.87 -6.33 -2.45
N GLU A 130 -3.43 -5.52 -1.54
CA GLU A 130 -3.99 -5.98 -0.26
C GLU A 130 -5.15 -6.97 -0.45
N GLN A 131 -5.95 -6.79 -1.49
CA GLN A 131 -7.11 -7.64 -1.78
C GLN A 131 -6.73 -9.12 -1.96
N TRP A 132 -5.51 -9.39 -2.41
CA TRP A 132 -4.99 -10.75 -2.60
C TRP A 132 -4.64 -11.46 -1.28
N ALA A 133 -4.55 -10.75 -0.15
CA ALA A 133 -4.23 -11.35 1.14
C ALA A 133 -5.28 -12.40 1.56
N LEU A 134 -6.56 -12.18 1.24
CA LEU A 134 -7.66 -13.11 1.54
C LEU A 134 -8.12 -13.92 0.32
N ASP A 135 -7.46 -13.80 -0.83
CA ASP A 135 -7.77 -14.65 -1.96
C ASP A 135 -7.59 -16.13 -1.55
N PRO A 136 -8.58 -17.01 -1.75
CA PRO A 136 -8.50 -18.39 -1.27
C PRO A 136 -7.30 -19.19 -1.80
N THR A 137 -6.80 -18.86 -2.99
CA THR A 137 -5.64 -19.52 -3.59
C THR A 137 -4.32 -19.06 -2.96
N VAL A 138 -4.29 -17.82 -2.46
CA VAL A 138 -3.13 -17.24 -1.76
C VAL A 138 -3.14 -17.62 -0.29
N LEU A 139 -4.28 -17.45 0.38
CA LEU A 139 -4.44 -17.64 1.81
C LEU A 139 -4.06 -19.06 2.25
N LYS A 140 -4.45 -20.08 1.47
CA LYS A 140 -4.12 -21.48 1.75
C LYS A 140 -2.61 -21.79 1.70
N ASN A 141 -1.83 -20.96 1.00
CA ASN A 141 -0.39 -21.15 0.88
C ASN A 141 0.40 -20.55 2.05
N TYR A 142 -0.11 -19.54 2.74
CA TYR A 142 0.63 -18.87 3.82
C TYR A 142 -0.03 -18.98 5.20
N ALA A 143 -1.36 -19.13 5.28
CA ALA A 143 -2.09 -19.27 6.54
C ALA A 143 -2.01 -20.71 7.06
N ILE A 144 -0.80 -21.12 7.42
CA ILE A 144 -0.44 -22.46 7.90
C ILE A 144 -0.03 -22.34 9.36
N HIS A 145 -0.59 -23.19 10.22
CA HIS A 145 -0.28 -23.16 11.65
C HIS A 145 1.18 -23.56 11.89
N TYR A 146 1.96 -22.65 12.50
CA TYR A 146 3.42 -22.78 12.58
C TYR A 146 3.95 -24.04 13.28
N LYS A 147 3.13 -24.69 14.14
CA LYS A 147 3.51 -25.95 14.81
C LYS A 147 2.99 -27.21 14.13
N THR A 148 1.76 -27.17 13.63
CA THR A 148 1.06 -28.38 13.15
C THR A 148 1.12 -28.52 11.63
N GLY A 149 1.43 -27.46 10.89
CA GLY A 149 1.39 -27.45 9.44
C GLY A 149 -0.02 -27.48 8.86
N GLU A 150 -1.06 -27.38 9.69
CA GLU A 150 -2.45 -27.39 9.25
C GLU A 150 -2.82 -26.04 8.63
N THR A 151 -3.52 -26.07 7.49
CA THR A 151 -4.07 -24.88 6.85
C THR A 151 -5.21 -24.28 7.70
N ILE A 152 -5.36 -22.96 7.66
CA ILE A 152 -6.49 -22.28 8.32
C ILE A 152 -7.83 -22.93 7.93
N PRO A 153 -8.69 -23.26 8.91
CA PRO A 153 -10.03 -23.79 8.62
C PRO A 153 -10.88 -22.77 7.85
N GLU A 154 -11.61 -23.24 6.82
CA GLU A 154 -12.49 -22.40 5.99
C GLU A 154 -13.50 -21.59 6.82
N ILE A 155 -14.00 -22.16 7.92
CA ILE A 155 -14.92 -21.46 8.83
C ILE A 155 -14.32 -20.21 9.48
N LEU A 156 -13.00 -20.17 9.68
CA LEU A 156 -12.32 -18.97 10.19
C LEU A 156 -12.11 -17.94 9.07
N VAL A 157 -11.83 -18.39 7.85
CA VAL A 157 -11.73 -17.53 6.67
C VAL A 157 -13.05 -16.81 6.40
N GLU A 158 -14.18 -17.53 6.45
CA GLU A 158 -15.50 -16.93 6.27
C GLU A 158 -15.85 -15.95 7.41
N LYS A 159 -15.42 -16.22 8.64
CA LYS A 159 -15.54 -15.26 9.75
C LYS A 159 -14.74 -13.98 9.50
N LEU A 160 -13.51 -14.09 8.99
CA LEU A 160 -12.69 -12.92 8.62
C LEU A 160 -13.40 -12.09 7.56
N LYS A 161 -13.85 -12.72 6.46
CA LYS A 161 -14.57 -12.04 5.37
C LYS A 161 -15.86 -11.37 5.84
N THR A 162 -16.67 -12.07 6.64
CA THR A 162 -17.94 -11.51 7.15
C THR A 162 -17.73 -10.40 8.18
N SER A 163 -16.59 -10.39 8.89
CA SER A 163 -16.22 -9.30 9.78
C SER A 163 -15.61 -8.07 9.10
N LYS A 164 -15.42 -8.06 7.76
CA LYS A 164 -14.71 -6.97 7.06
C LYS A 164 -15.34 -5.58 7.25
N THR A 165 -16.66 -5.52 7.45
CA THR A 165 -17.40 -4.27 7.69
C THR A 165 -17.48 -3.91 9.17
N PHE A 166 -17.04 -4.79 10.07
CA PHE A 166 -16.93 -4.48 11.48
C PHE A 166 -15.97 -3.32 11.70
N ASN A 167 -16.36 -2.38 12.57
CA ASN A 167 -15.56 -1.21 12.93
C ASN A 167 -15.24 -0.21 11.79
N GLN A 168 -15.81 -0.37 10.59
CA GLN A 168 -15.60 0.58 9.49
C GLN A 168 -16.04 2.01 9.84
N GLY A 169 -17.06 2.18 10.70
CA GLY A 169 -17.41 3.51 11.22
C GLY A 169 -16.26 4.19 11.96
N TYR A 170 -15.49 3.46 12.77
CA TYR A 170 -14.29 3.99 13.42
C TYR A 170 -13.18 4.25 12.40
N ALA A 171 -12.84 3.23 11.60
CA ALA A 171 -11.74 3.29 10.64
C ALA A 171 -11.90 4.42 9.61
N MET A 172 -13.10 4.57 9.05
CA MET A 172 -13.42 5.67 8.12
C MET A 172 -13.39 7.03 8.81
N THR A 173 -13.86 7.12 10.06
CA THR A 173 -13.89 8.40 10.76
C THR A 173 -12.49 8.89 11.12
N GLU A 174 -11.60 8.03 11.61
CA GLU A 174 -10.24 8.47 11.98
C GLU A 174 -9.42 8.92 10.76
N ILE A 175 -9.59 8.26 9.59
CA ILE A 175 -8.86 8.61 8.36
C ILE A 175 -9.43 9.86 7.70
N VAL A 176 -10.76 10.01 7.65
CA VAL A 176 -11.41 11.24 7.16
C VAL A 176 -11.06 12.43 8.06
N SER A 177 -10.99 12.22 9.38
CA SER A 177 -10.54 13.24 10.33
C SER A 177 -9.11 13.66 10.09
N ALA A 178 -8.18 12.72 9.87
CA ALA A 178 -6.79 13.02 9.55
C ALA A 178 -6.64 13.73 8.19
N ALA A 179 -7.32 13.27 7.14
CA ALA A 179 -7.30 13.93 5.82
C ALA A 179 -7.91 15.34 5.86
N THR A 180 -8.98 15.53 6.64
CA THR A 180 -9.57 16.85 6.86
C THR A 180 -8.63 17.78 7.61
N LEU A 181 -7.94 17.27 8.63
CA LEU A 181 -6.94 18.02 9.39
C LEU A 181 -5.76 18.45 8.52
N ASP A 182 -5.26 17.57 7.66
CA ASP A 182 -4.24 17.88 6.67
C ASP A 182 -4.68 19.03 5.75
N MET A 183 -5.86 18.90 5.13
CA MET A 183 -6.38 19.96 4.25
C MET A 183 -6.60 21.27 4.99
N ALA A 184 -7.05 21.23 6.25
CA ALA A 184 -7.21 22.43 7.07
C ALA A 184 -5.87 23.15 7.26
N TRP A 185 -4.79 22.42 7.61
CA TRP A 185 -3.45 23.01 7.74
C TRP A 185 -2.95 23.68 6.46
N HIS A 186 -3.29 23.13 5.30
CA HIS A 186 -2.77 23.58 4.00
C HIS A 186 -3.72 24.50 3.21
N THR A 187 -4.85 24.88 3.80
CA THR A 187 -5.81 25.83 3.18
C THR A 187 -6.03 27.08 4.03
N VAL A 188 -5.17 27.30 5.03
CA VAL A 188 -5.13 28.54 5.82
C VAL A 188 -4.91 29.74 4.89
N ALA A 189 -5.87 30.66 4.86
CA ALA A 189 -5.84 31.83 3.98
C ALA A 189 -5.26 33.08 4.64
N ASN A 190 -5.38 33.19 5.97
CA ASN A 190 -4.96 34.36 6.73
C ASN A 190 -4.04 33.96 7.89
N GLU A 191 -3.05 34.80 8.20
CA GLU A 191 -2.07 34.51 9.25
C GLU A 191 -2.72 34.38 10.64
N GLU A 192 -3.82 35.11 10.89
CA GLU A 192 -4.59 35.05 12.14
C GLU A 192 -5.24 33.67 12.40
N GLU A 193 -5.35 32.82 11.37
CA GLU A 193 -5.88 31.46 11.51
C GLU A 193 -4.81 30.46 11.99
N PHE A 194 -3.51 30.84 11.96
CA PHE A 194 -2.45 30.05 12.59
C PHE A 194 -2.51 30.17 14.10
N LEU A 195 -3.34 29.32 14.69
CA LEU A 195 -3.43 29.14 16.15
C LEU A 195 -2.33 28.21 16.65
N ALA A 196 -2.15 28.16 17.97
CA ALA A 196 -1.41 27.07 18.60
C ALA A 196 -1.96 25.71 18.11
N THR A 197 -1.06 24.76 17.86
CA THR A 197 -1.36 23.50 17.16
C THR A 197 -2.57 22.76 17.72
N ASP A 198 -2.71 22.67 19.05
CA ASP A 198 -3.82 21.97 19.70
C ASP A 198 -5.16 22.71 19.54
N LEU A 199 -5.14 24.05 19.55
CA LEU A 199 -6.31 24.88 19.32
C LEU A 199 -6.72 24.85 17.84
N PHE A 200 -5.73 24.90 16.94
CA PHE A 200 -5.95 24.77 15.50
C PHE A 200 -6.64 23.45 15.19
N GLU A 201 -6.08 22.33 15.65
CA GLU A 201 -6.62 20.99 15.40
C GLU A 201 -8.05 20.83 15.92
N LYS A 202 -8.32 21.24 17.17
CA LYS A 202 -9.67 21.22 17.74
C LYS A 202 -10.66 22.04 16.91
N LYS A 203 -10.25 23.23 16.47
CA LYS A 203 -11.10 24.12 15.65
C LYS A 203 -11.33 23.53 14.26
N ALA A 204 -10.30 22.98 13.62
CA ALA A 204 -10.37 22.35 12.32
C ALA A 204 -11.33 21.15 12.34
N LEU A 205 -11.12 20.20 13.24
CA LEU A 205 -11.99 19.02 13.37
C LEU A 205 -13.41 19.41 13.82
N GLY A 206 -13.54 20.39 14.72
CA GLY A 206 -14.84 20.89 15.19
C GLY A 206 -15.68 21.48 14.07
N ARG A 207 -15.07 22.22 13.13
CA ARG A 207 -15.75 22.80 11.96
C ARG A 207 -16.47 21.75 11.10
N TYR A 208 -15.89 20.56 10.97
CA TYR A 208 -16.42 19.46 10.17
C TYR A 208 -17.16 18.40 10.99
N GLN A 209 -17.41 18.65 12.28
CA GLN A 209 -18.04 17.70 13.21
C GLN A 209 -17.26 16.38 13.38
N LEU A 210 -15.94 16.44 13.19
CA LEU A 210 -15.01 15.30 13.30
C LEU A 210 -14.27 15.27 14.66
N GLN A 211 -14.57 16.21 15.56
CA GLN A 211 -14.01 16.22 16.91
C GLN A 211 -14.74 15.21 17.83
N LEU A 212 -14.63 13.93 17.53
CA LEU A 212 -15.25 12.86 18.30
C LEU A 212 -14.34 12.42 19.45
N LYS A 213 -14.88 12.36 20.67
CA LYS A 213 -14.12 11.92 21.86
C LYS A 213 -13.62 10.47 21.76
N VAL A 214 -14.36 9.63 21.05
CA VAL A 214 -14.13 8.18 20.97
C VAL A 214 -13.41 7.76 19.69
N VAL A 215 -13.29 8.66 18.70
CA VAL A 215 -12.56 8.42 17.45
C VAL A 215 -11.71 9.66 17.13
N PRO A 216 -10.48 9.76 17.66
CA PRO A 216 -9.56 10.83 17.29
C PRO A 216 -9.15 10.73 15.81
N PRO A 217 -8.53 11.77 15.22
CA PRO A 217 -7.87 11.59 13.93
C PRO A 217 -6.79 10.51 14.04
N ARG A 218 -6.59 9.74 12.97
CA ARG A 218 -5.59 8.66 12.93
C ARG A 218 -4.19 9.16 13.29
N TYR A 219 -3.90 10.41 12.96
CA TYR A 219 -2.73 11.13 13.44
C TYR A 219 -3.12 12.51 13.97
N HIS A 220 -2.67 12.86 15.18
CA HIS A 220 -2.68 14.25 15.63
C HIS A 220 -1.54 15.02 14.97
N SER A 221 -1.72 16.33 14.85
CA SER A 221 -0.81 17.25 14.15
C SER A 221 0.64 17.09 14.63
N SER A 222 0.90 16.92 15.92
CA SER A 222 2.27 16.85 16.45
C SER A 222 3.08 15.63 16.02
N TYR A 223 2.44 14.57 15.52
CA TYR A 223 3.11 13.34 15.08
C TYR A 223 2.66 12.88 13.69
N PHE A 224 2.07 13.78 12.90
CA PHE A 224 1.57 13.47 11.57
C PHE A 224 2.68 13.49 10.50
N LEU A 225 3.61 12.55 10.57
CA LEU A 225 4.78 12.49 9.70
C LEU A 225 4.46 12.51 8.20
N HIS A 226 3.31 11.97 7.78
CA HIS A 226 2.87 11.98 6.39
C HIS A 226 2.90 13.39 5.80
N ILE A 227 2.32 14.36 6.51
CA ILE A 227 2.13 15.72 6.01
C ILE A 227 3.32 16.63 6.33
N TRP A 228 4.11 16.30 7.35
CA TRP A 228 5.26 17.12 7.74
C TRP A 228 6.59 16.69 7.12
N SER A 229 6.74 15.41 6.76
CA SER A 229 8.06 14.86 6.38
C SER A 229 8.04 13.91 5.19
N ASN A 230 6.90 13.29 4.84
CA ASN A 230 6.86 12.21 3.84
C ASN A 230 6.21 12.62 2.49
N GLY A 231 5.85 13.90 2.33
CA GLY A 231 5.35 14.43 1.06
C GLY A 231 3.87 14.13 0.77
N TYR A 232 3.04 14.02 1.81
CA TYR A 232 1.58 13.98 1.73
C TYR A 232 0.94 15.27 2.27
N SER A 233 1.69 16.36 2.39
CA SER A 233 1.16 17.69 2.71
C SER A 233 0.09 18.09 1.70
N ALA A 234 -1.12 18.42 2.15
CA ALA A 234 -2.29 18.65 1.29
C ALA A 234 -2.61 17.47 0.37
N GLY A 235 -2.38 16.25 0.87
CA GLY A 235 -2.38 15.03 0.07
C GLY A 235 -2.72 13.77 0.85
N TYR A 236 -3.02 13.84 2.15
CA TYR A 236 -3.39 12.64 2.91
C TYR A 236 -4.75 12.06 2.47
N TYR A 237 -5.58 12.85 1.78
CA TYR A 237 -6.79 12.36 1.11
C TYR A 237 -6.48 11.29 0.04
N ALA A 238 -5.23 11.23 -0.45
CA ALA A 238 -4.78 10.29 -1.47
C ALA A 238 -5.09 8.83 -1.12
N TYR A 239 -5.04 8.45 0.15
CA TYR A 239 -5.40 7.10 0.59
C TYR A 239 -6.85 6.76 0.28
N LEU A 240 -7.79 7.68 0.56
CA LEU A 240 -9.22 7.47 0.29
C LEU A 240 -9.53 7.57 -1.21
N TRP A 241 -8.84 8.47 -1.92
CA TRP A 241 -8.99 8.59 -3.37
C TRP A 241 -8.50 7.34 -4.09
N SER A 242 -7.34 6.83 -3.71
CA SER A 242 -6.77 5.61 -4.28
C SER A 242 -7.57 4.37 -3.89
N GLU A 243 -8.21 4.36 -2.72
CA GLU A 243 -9.04 3.24 -2.28
C GLU A 243 -10.29 3.09 -3.17
N MET A 244 -10.84 4.21 -3.68
CA MET A 244 -11.87 4.16 -4.72
C MET A 244 -11.37 3.45 -5.99
N LEU A 245 -10.15 3.79 -6.43
CA LEU A 245 -9.53 3.14 -7.60
C LEU A 245 -9.30 1.65 -7.34
N ASP A 246 -8.83 1.30 -6.13
CA ASP A 246 -8.63 -0.09 -5.72
C ASP A 246 -9.92 -0.89 -5.82
N TYR A 247 -10.96 -0.50 -5.08
CA TYR A 247 -12.21 -1.25 -5.06
C TYR A 247 -12.84 -1.36 -6.45
N SER A 248 -12.73 -0.33 -7.29
CA SER A 248 -13.19 -0.36 -8.68
C SER A 248 -12.35 -1.31 -9.55
N ALA A 249 -11.03 -1.32 -9.41
CA ALA A 249 -10.14 -2.26 -10.10
C ALA A 249 -10.31 -3.71 -9.63
N TYR A 250 -10.51 -3.92 -8.33
CA TYR A 250 -10.72 -5.24 -7.77
C TYR A 250 -12.06 -5.83 -8.22
N GLN A 251 -13.12 -5.03 -8.28
CA GLN A 251 -14.38 -5.45 -8.91
C GLN A 251 -14.16 -5.90 -10.36
N TRP A 252 -13.36 -5.15 -11.13
CA TRP A 252 -13.00 -5.57 -12.49
C TRP A 252 -12.31 -6.94 -12.49
N PHE A 253 -11.38 -7.21 -11.56
CA PHE A 253 -10.76 -8.53 -11.44
C PHE A 253 -11.81 -9.61 -11.15
N GLU A 254 -12.73 -9.39 -10.21
CA GLU A 254 -13.79 -10.35 -9.88
C GLU A 254 -14.67 -10.67 -11.10
N GLU A 255 -15.08 -9.65 -11.85
CA GLU A 255 -15.90 -9.79 -13.06
C GLU A 255 -15.19 -10.51 -14.21
N HIS A 256 -13.85 -10.50 -14.22
CA HIS A 256 -13.00 -11.11 -15.25
C HIS A 256 -12.34 -12.41 -14.78
N GLY A 257 -12.91 -13.08 -13.76
CA GLY A 257 -12.47 -14.42 -13.32
C GLY A 257 -11.37 -14.43 -12.24
N GLY A 258 -11.10 -13.28 -11.62
CA GLY A 258 -10.24 -13.14 -10.45
C GLY A 258 -8.74 -13.23 -10.76
N MET A 259 -8.02 -13.93 -9.89
CA MET A 259 -6.56 -14.01 -9.89
C MET A 259 -6.00 -14.92 -11.01
N THR A 260 -6.08 -14.49 -12.27
CA THR A 260 -5.57 -15.22 -13.44
C THR A 260 -4.28 -14.60 -13.99
N ARG A 261 -3.46 -15.38 -14.73
CA ARG A 261 -2.26 -14.83 -15.39
C ARG A 261 -2.60 -13.72 -16.39
N GLU A 262 -3.65 -13.92 -17.18
CA GLU A 262 -4.12 -12.94 -18.16
C GLU A 262 -4.50 -11.60 -17.51
N ASN A 263 -5.25 -11.63 -16.40
CA ASN A 263 -5.63 -10.42 -15.67
C ASN A 263 -4.42 -9.73 -15.05
N GLY A 264 -3.46 -10.50 -14.53
CA GLY A 264 -2.20 -9.99 -14.01
C GLY A 264 -1.35 -9.31 -15.10
N ASP A 265 -1.26 -9.91 -16.28
CA ASP A 265 -0.51 -9.34 -17.41
C ASP A 265 -1.18 -8.06 -17.93
N ARG A 266 -2.51 -8.01 -17.92
CA ARG A 266 -3.27 -6.81 -18.25
C ARG A 266 -3.01 -5.67 -17.24
N PHE A 267 -3.07 -5.96 -15.95
CA PHE A 267 -2.79 -4.99 -14.89
C PHE A 267 -1.34 -4.50 -14.95
N ARG A 268 -0.39 -5.42 -15.17
CA ARG A 268 1.02 -5.09 -15.42
C ARG A 268 1.17 -4.14 -16.62
N LYS A 269 0.53 -4.47 -17.75
CA LYS A 269 0.63 -3.69 -18.98
C LYS A 269 0.10 -2.27 -18.85
N TYR A 270 -1.08 -2.10 -18.26
CA TYR A 270 -1.75 -0.79 -18.27
C TYR A 270 -1.51 0.05 -17.02
N ILE A 271 -1.18 -0.56 -15.88
CA ILE A 271 -1.00 0.15 -14.61
C ILE A 271 0.46 0.06 -14.14
N LEU A 272 0.96 -1.13 -13.83
CA LEU A 272 2.24 -1.26 -13.11
C LEU A 272 3.47 -0.90 -13.96
N SER A 273 3.39 -1.07 -15.28
CA SER A 273 4.53 -0.82 -16.17
C SER A 273 4.56 0.56 -16.78
N VAL A 274 3.56 1.41 -16.55
CA VAL A 274 3.48 2.72 -17.21
C VAL A 274 4.10 3.87 -16.40
N GLY A 275 4.26 3.70 -15.08
CA GLY A 275 4.72 4.78 -14.20
C GLY A 275 3.95 6.08 -14.48
N ASN A 276 4.62 7.22 -14.50
CA ASN A 276 4.01 8.51 -14.84
C ASN A 276 4.25 8.91 -16.31
N SER A 277 4.36 7.93 -17.22
CA SER A 277 4.65 8.19 -18.63
C SER A 277 3.42 8.42 -19.51
N VAL A 278 2.23 8.22 -18.96
CA VAL A 278 0.92 8.35 -19.63
C VAL A 278 -0.06 9.09 -18.72
N ASP A 279 -1.20 9.52 -19.26
CA ASP A 279 -2.30 10.01 -18.43
C ASP A 279 -2.86 8.84 -17.59
N LEU A 280 -2.86 9.00 -16.26
CA LEU A 280 -3.18 7.92 -15.33
C LEU A 280 -4.68 7.60 -15.28
N ASN A 281 -5.55 8.56 -15.60
CA ASN A 281 -6.98 8.28 -15.76
C ASN A 281 -7.22 7.46 -17.03
N GLU A 282 -6.49 7.76 -18.10
CA GLU A 282 -6.51 6.95 -19.32
C GLU A 282 -5.91 5.56 -19.08
N ALA A 283 -4.83 5.44 -18.31
CA ALA A 283 -4.27 4.15 -17.89
C ALA A 283 -5.31 3.29 -17.16
N PHE A 284 -6.05 3.88 -16.22
CA PHE A 284 -7.16 3.22 -15.53
C PHE A 284 -8.25 2.78 -16.51
N ARG A 285 -8.74 3.67 -17.38
CA ARG A 285 -9.76 3.33 -18.41
C ARG A 285 -9.27 2.24 -19.37
N ASN A 286 -8.00 2.25 -19.76
CA ASN A 286 -7.42 1.24 -20.62
C ASN A 286 -7.34 -0.13 -19.91
N PHE A 287 -7.16 -0.14 -18.59
CA PHE A 287 -7.21 -1.34 -17.76
C PHE A 287 -8.65 -1.85 -17.60
N THR A 288 -9.57 -1.05 -17.06
CA THR A 288 -10.91 -1.49 -16.65
C THR A 288 -11.95 -1.42 -17.78
N GLY A 289 -11.75 -0.56 -18.77
CA GLY A 289 -12.74 -0.23 -19.81
C GLY A 289 -13.69 0.91 -19.43
N SER A 290 -13.59 1.47 -18.22
CA SER A 290 -14.47 2.55 -17.73
C SER A 290 -13.72 3.50 -16.79
N ASP A 291 -14.32 4.66 -16.51
CA ASP A 291 -13.86 5.50 -15.39
C ASP A 291 -14.07 4.76 -14.05
N PRO A 292 -13.32 5.12 -12.99
CA PRO A 292 -13.49 4.50 -11.68
C PRO A 292 -14.86 4.81 -11.09
N ASP A 293 -15.42 3.81 -10.39
CA ASP A 293 -16.70 3.92 -9.67
C ASP A 293 -16.46 3.85 -8.15
N ILE A 294 -17.18 4.68 -7.40
CA ILE A 294 -17.15 4.69 -5.94
C ILE A 294 -18.04 3.62 -5.31
N GLU A 295 -19.03 3.12 -6.04
CA GLU A 295 -19.99 2.14 -5.52
C GLU A 295 -19.35 0.88 -4.90
N PRO A 296 -18.30 0.27 -5.51
CA PRO A 296 -17.60 -0.87 -4.93
C PRO A 296 -16.98 -0.56 -3.56
N LEU A 297 -16.40 0.64 -3.40
CA LEU A 297 -15.85 1.10 -2.12
C LEU A 297 -16.95 1.22 -1.06
N LEU A 298 -18.07 1.85 -1.41
CA LEU A 298 -19.19 2.04 -0.48
C LEU A 298 -19.75 0.72 0.03
N VAL A 299 -19.97 -0.24 -0.88
CA VAL A 299 -20.41 -1.61 -0.52
C VAL A 299 -19.35 -2.32 0.31
N GLY A 300 -18.09 -2.24 -0.13
CA GLY A 300 -16.94 -2.87 0.51
C GLY A 300 -16.71 -2.44 1.97
N LYS A 301 -16.98 -1.16 2.25
CA LYS A 301 -16.85 -0.54 3.58
C LYS A 301 -18.15 -0.56 4.39
N GLY A 302 -19.24 -1.12 3.86
CA GLY A 302 -20.54 -1.17 4.55
C GLY A 302 -21.17 0.22 4.75
N LEU A 303 -20.97 1.12 3.79
CA LEU A 303 -21.49 2.49 3.77
C LEU A 303 -22.78 2.62 2.93
N LYS A 304 -23.36 1.49 2.51
CA LYS A 304 -24.58 1.38 1.72
C LYS A 304 -25.47 0.25 2.22
#